data_AF-A0A1Q5P9Z5-F1
#
_entry.id   AF-A0A1Q5P9Z5-F1
#
_cell.length_a   1.000
_cell.length_b   1.000
_cell.length_c   1.000
_cell.angle_alpha   90.00
_cell.angle_beta   90.00
_cell.angle_gamma   90.00
#
_symmetry.space_group_name_H-M   'P 1'
#
loop_
_entity.id
_entity.type
_entity.pdbx_description
1 polymer ?
#
loop_
_entity_poly.entity_id
_entity_poly.type
_entity_poly.pdbx_seq_one_letter_code
_entity_poly.pdbx_strand_id
1 'polypeptide(L)'
;MAAGGGTATARFFRSIGLISGKRSILMLVVSWTLNLFWLGLNYFWRIASLEVLLAIPALLLLYALLALIGYVYWGVREVQEQDAPYASVMVGVIVAATLLYFNFSLLQFVLQAIGQ
;
A
#
# COMPACT_ATOMS: atom_id res chain seq x y z
N MET A 1 -10.24 -3.47 39.11
CA MET A 1 -10.67 -2.64 37.97
C MET A 1 -9.98 -3.15 36.71
N ALA A 2 -10.74 -3.65 35.74
CA ALA A 2 -10.22 -4.37 34.58
C ALA A 2 -9.69 -3.42 33.49
N ALA A 3 -8.38 -3.47 33.21
CA ALA A 3 -7.74 -2.82 32.07
C ALA A 3 -7.66 -3.80 30.90
N GLY A 4 -8.71 -3.87 30.07
CA GLY A 4 -8.88 -4.90 29.03
C GLY A 4 -9.29 -4.38 27.66
N GLY A 5 -8.90 -3.16 27.29
CA GLY A 5 -9.40 -2.44 26.11
C GLY A 5 -8.45 -2.36 24.89
N GLY A 6 -7.38 -3.16 24.84
CA GLY A 6 -6.51 -3.25 23.65
C GLY A 6 -7.15 -4.12 22.56
N THR A 7 -8.23 -3.61 21.96
CA THR A 7 -9.16 -4.37 21.11
C THR A 7 -8.50 -4.97 19.87
N ALA A 8 -8.97 -6.14 19.45
CA ALA A 8 -8.43 -7.02 18.40
C ALA A 8 -7.96 -6.30 17.12
N THR A 9 -8.57 -5.16 16.79
CA THR A 9 -8.18 -4.21 15.75
C THR A 9 -6.69 -3.89 15.81
N ALA A 10 -6.15 -3.42 16.94
CA ALA A 10 -4.72 -3.10 17.05
C ALA A 10 -3.82 -4.32 16.76
N ARG A 11 -4.25 -5.52 17.14
CA ARG A 11 -3.52 -6.77 16.88
C ARG A 11 -3.54 -7.16 15.40
N PHE A 12 -4.67 -6.96 14.72
CA PHE A 12 -4.82 -7.13 13.27
C PHE A 12 -3.97 -6.12 12.49
N PHE A 13 -4.04 -4.84 12.85
CA PHE A 13 -3.19 -3.80 12.25
C PHE A 13 -1.69 -4.06 12.50
N ARG A 14 -1.33 -4.70 13.63
CA ARG A 14 0.04 -5.17 13.91
C ARG A 14 0.49 -6.29 12.97
N SER A 15 -0.38 -7.28 12.71
CA SER A 15 -0.03 -8.44 11.88
C SER A 15 0.11 -8.08 10.40
N ILE A 16 -0.64 -7.09 9.92
CA ILE A 16 -0.54 -6.57 8.54
C ILE A 16 0.49 -5.46 8.38
N GLY A 17 1.34 -5.20 9.39
CA GLY A 17 2.48 -4.29 9.28
C GLY A 17 2.17 -2.80 9.41
N LEU A 18 0.95 -2.42 9.81
CA LEU A 18 0.49 -1.02 9.81
C LEU A 18 0.89 -0.22 11.07
N ILE A 19 1.51 -0.83 12.09
CA ILE A 19 1.84 -0.16 13.36
C ILE A 19 3.18 0.60 13.35
N SER A 20 4.05 0.37 12.37
CA SER A 20 5.34 1.06 12.29
C SER A 20 5.45 1.78 10.96
N GLY A 21 5.74 3.08 10.99
CA GLY A 21 5.86 3.87 9.77
C GLY A 21 6.90 3.33 8.77
N LYS A 22 7.97 2.69 9.26
CA LYS A 22 8.97 2.02 8.41
C LYS A 22 8.39 0.77 7.73
N ARG A 23 7.47 0.05 8.38
CA ARG A 23 6.86 -1.16 7.84
C ARG A 23 5.79 -0.87 6.80
N SER A 24 5.00 0.20 6.95
CA SER A 24 3.98 0.55 5.94
C SER A 24 4.60 0.99 4.61
N ILE A 25 5.70 1.76 4.63
CA ILE A 25 6.45 2.10 3.41
C ILE A 25 6.98 0.83 2.74
N LEU A 26 7.55 -0.09 3.52
CA LEU A 26 8.02 -1.37 2.99
C LEU A 26 6.87 -2.18 2.37
N MET A 27 5.69 -2.22 3.00
CA MET A 27 4.50 -2.89 2.43
C MET A 27 4.01 -2.22 1.14
N LEU A 28 4.12 -0.89 1.02
CA LEU A 28 3.85 -0.16 -0.22
C LEU A 28 4.82 -0.54 -1.34
N VAL A 29 6.12 -0.62 -1.04
CA VAL A 29 7.15 -1.04 -2.01
C VAL A 29 6.95 -2.50 -2.43
N VAL A 30 6.63 -3.39 -1.49
CA VAL A 30 6.33 -4.80 -1.77
C VAL A 30 5.08 -4.94 -2.62
N SER A 31 3.99 -4.23 -2.29
CA SER A 31 2.75 -4.21 -3.09
C SER A 31 3.02 -3.73 -4.51
N TRP A 32 3.83 -2.67 -4.66
CA TRP A 32 4.20 -2.15 -5.97
C TRP A 32 5.02 -3.16 -6.78
N THR A 33 6.01 -3.81 -6.15
CA THR A 33 6.87 -4.82 -6.79
C THR A 33 6.07 -6.04 -7.21
N LEU A 34 5.16 -6.52 -6.36
CA LEU A 34 4.24 -7.61 -6.69
C LEU A 34 3.32 -7.26 -7.85
N ASN A 35 2.81 -6.02 -7.90
CA ASN A 35 1.97 -5.60 -9.02
C ASN A 35 2.76 -5.58 -10.34
N LEU A 36 3.98 -5.01 -10.33
CA LEU A 36 4.86 -5.04 -11.50
C LEU A 36 5.19 -6.46 -11.94
N PHE A 37 5.51 -7.34 -11.00
CA PHE A 37 5.83 -8.73 -11.29
C PHE A 37 4.62 -9.46 -11.89
N TRP A 38 3.43 -9.27 -11.31
CA TRP A 38 2.19 -9.86 -11.81
C TRP A 38 1.87 -9.40 -13.23
N LEU A 39 1.93 -8.08 -13.48
CA LEU A 39 1.68 -7.51 -14.80
C LEU A 39 2.74 -7.91 -15.81
N GLY A 40 4.02 -7.94 -15.41
CA GLY A 40 5.13 -8.38 -16.26
C GLY A 40 5.00 -9.84 -16.67
N LEU A 41 4.75 -10.74 -15.72
CA LEU A 41 4.50 -12.16 -16.02
C LEU A 41 3.33 -12.34 -16.97
N ASN A 42 2.22 -11.63 -16.75
CA ASN A 42 1.05 -11.75 -17.62
C ASN A 42 1.26 -11.12 -19.00
N TYR A 43 2.07 -10.05 -19.11
CA TYR A 43 2.43 -9.46 -20.39
C TYR A 43 3.18 -10.46 -21.28
N PHE A 44 4.14 -11.20 -20.72
CA PHE A 44 4.97 -12.14 -21.49
C PHE A 44 4.31 -13.51 -21.70
N TRP A 45 3.59 -14.04 -20.69
CA TRP A 45 3.07 -15.41 -20.74
C TRP A 45 1.55 -15.53 -20.87
N ARG A 46 0.78 -14.42 -20.79
CA ARG A 46 -0.69 -14.40 -20.89
C ARG A 46 -1.39 -15.51 -20.07
N ILE A 47 -0.94 -15.69 -18.83
CA ILE A 47 -1.32 -16.84 -18.00
C ILE A 47 -2.74 -16.69 -17.44
N ALA A 48 -3.13 -15.47 -17.08
CA ALA A 48 -4.40 -15.18 -16.42
C ALA A 48 -5.47 -14.66 -17.38
N SER A 49 -6.73 -14.95 -17.06
CA SER A 49 -7.87 -14.31 -17.70
C SER A 49 -7.87 -12.80 -17.43
N LEU A 50 -8.51 -12.05 -18.33
CA LEU A 50 -8.65 -10.60 -18.29
C LEU A 50 -9.19 -10.09 -16.94
N GLU A 51 -10.15 -10.81 -16.36
CA GLU A 51 -10.75 -10.51 -15.06
C GLU A 51 -9.72 -10.59 -13.92
N VAL A 52 -8.92 -11.66 -13.89
CA VAL A 52 -7.89 -11.88 -12.85
C VAL A 52 -6.71 -10.92 -13.05
N LEU A 53 -6.39 -10.61 -14.31
CA LEU A 53 -5.36 -9.63 -14.67
C LEU A 53 -5.68 -8.25 -14.09
N LEU A 54 -6.95 -7.85 -14.03
CA LEU A 54 -7.39 -6.57 -13.48
C LEU A 54 -7.70 -6.61 -11.99
N ALA A 55 -8.25 -7.72 -11.49
CA ALA A 55 -8.63 -7.86 -10.09
C ALA A 55 -7.43 -7.73 -9.15
N ILE A 56 -6.29 -8.35 -9.48
CA ILE A 56 -5.11 -8.32 -8.61
C ILE A 56 -4.51 -6.91 -8.46
N PRO A 57 -4.22 -6.16 -9.55
CA PRO A 57 -3.79 -4.77 -9.46
C PRO A 57 -4.77 -3.86 -8.72
N ALA A 58 -6.08 -4.04 -8.93
CA ALA A 58 -7.11 -3.25 -8.26
C ALA A 58 -7.11 -3.51 -6.73
N LEU A 59 -6.99 -4.77 -6.31
CA LEU A 59 -6.88 -5.13 -4.90
C LEU A 59 -5.58 -4.62 -4.26
N LEU A 60 -4.45 -4.69 -4.99
CA LEU A 60 -3.16 -4.16 -4.54
C LEU A 60 -3.18 -2.63 -4.38
N LEU A 61 -3.86 -1.91 -5.29
CA LEU A 61 -4.10 -0.48 -5.19
C LEU A 61 -4.92 -0.13 -3.94
N LEU A 62 -6.00 -0.86 -3.68
CA LEU A 62 -6.84 -0.64 -2.50
C LEU A 62 -6.06 -0.90 -1.21
N TYR A 63 -5.24 -1.95 -1.18
CA TYR A 63 -4.35 -2.23 -0.07
C TYR A 63 -3.29 -1.12 0.13
N ALA A 64 -2.68 -0.63 -0.95
CA ALA A 64 -1.70 0.46 -0.91
C ALA A 64 -2.32 1.76 -0.36
N LEU A 65 -3.57 2.06 -0.73
CA LEU A 65 -4.34 3.18 -0.19
C LEU A 65 -4.53 3.08 1.32
N LEU A 66 -4.96 1.92 1.81
CA LEU A 66 -5.10 1.67 3.24
C LEU A 66 -3.75 1.76 3.97
N ALA A 67 -2.67 1.28 3.35
CA ALA A 67 -1.32 1.36 3.89
C ALA A 67 -0.81 2.81 4.01
N LEU A 68 -1.12 3.66 3.01
CA LEU A 68 -0.80 5.08 3.05
C LEU A 68 -1.57 5.79 4.18
N ILE A 69 -2.87 5.55 4.32
CA ILE A 69 -3.68 6.13 5.40
C ILE A 69 -3.13 5.72 6.76
N GLY A 70 -2.80 4.43 6.93
CA GLY A 70 -2.16 3.93 8.15
C GLY A 70 -0.83 4.62 8.43
N TYR A 71 0.03 4.78 7.41
CA TYR A 71 1.30 5.47 7.54
C TYR A 71 1.14 6.92 8.02
N VAL A 72 0.22 7.67 7.42
CA VAL A 72 -0.06 9.05 7.81
C VAL A 72 -0.56 9.12 9.24
N TYR A 73 -1.54 8.28 9.60
CA TYR A 73 -2.13 8.27 10.95
C TYR A 73 -1.08 8.00 12.03
N TRP A 74 -0.29 6.92 11.88
CA TRP A 74 0.74 6.56 12.85
C TRP A 74 1.92 7.53 12.82
N GLY A 75 2.31 8.04 11.65
CA GLY A 75 3.38 9.03 11.53
C GLY A 75 3.03 10.36 12.20
N VAL A 76 1.82 10.88 12.00
CA VAL A 76 1.36 12.10 12.68
C VAL A 76 1.28 11.90 14.18
N ARG A 77 0.81 10.73 14.63
CA ARG A 77 0.78 10.38 16.05
C ARG A 77 2.18 10.31 16.67
N GLU A 78 3.15 9.72 15.97
CA GLU A 78 4.55 9.66 16.42
C GLU A 78 5.19 11.05 16.51
N VAL A 79 4.89 11.94 15.57
CA VAL A 79 5.33 13.35 15.62
C VAL A 79 4.77 14.06 16.86
N GLN A 80 3.50 13.82 17.21
CA GLN A 80 2.86 14.44 18.37
C GLN A 80 3.32 13.85 19.71
N GLU A 81 3.58 12.54 19.77
CA GLU A 81 3.93 11.85 21.01
C GLU A 81 5.43 11.89 21.33
N GLN A 82 6.31 12.01 20.32
CA GLN A 82 7.77 11.86 20.47
C GLN A 82 8.58 13.04 19.92
N ASP A 83 7.95 14.17 19.58
CA ASP A 83 8.58 15.33 18.92
C ASP A 83 9.42 14.95 17.68
N ALA A 84 9.00 13.89 16.98
CA ALA A 84 9.69 13.42 15.79
C ALA A 84 9.57 14.44 14.65
N PRO A 85 10.57 14.55 13.75
CA PRO A 85 10.53 15.54 12.68
C PRO A 85 9.43 15.21 11.66
N TYR A 86 8.46 16.12 11.52
CA TYR A 86 7.34 16.03 10.56
C TYR A 86 7.81 15.81 9.11
N ALA A 87 9.00 16.33 8.77
CA ALA A 87 9.64 16.12 7.47
C ALA A 87 9.81 14.63 7.12
N SER A 88 10.11 13.77 8.10
CA SER A 88 10.29 12.34 7.86
C SER A 88 9.00 11.65 7.41
N VAL A 89 7.87 12.05 8.00
CA VAL A 89 6.53 11.57 7.64
C VAL A 89 6.14 12.09 6.25
N MET A 90 6.33 13.38 5.99
CA MET A 90 6.03 14.00 4.69
C MET A 90 6.76 13.32 3.53
N VAL A 91 8.06 13.03 3.68
CA VAL A 91 8.84 12.33 2.64
C VAL A 91 8.26 10.95 2.37
N GLY A 92 7.93 10.17 3.41
CA GLY A 92 7.31 8.86 3.23
C GLY A 92 5.94 8.94 2.55
N VAL A 93 5.15 9.97 2.84
CA VAL A 93 3.84 10.21 2.17
C VAL A 93 4.06 10.52 0.70
N ILE A 94 5.01 11.38 0.35
CA ILE A 94 5.33 11.70 -1.05
C ILE A 94 5.74 10.44 -1.79
N VAL A 95 6.67 9.65 -1.25
CA VAL A 95 7.11 8.38 -1.88
C VAL A 95 5.94 7.42 -2.05
N ALA A 96 5.12 7.24 -1.02
CA ALA A 96 3.93 6.37 -1.07
C ALA A 96 2.90 6.85 -2.11
N ALA A 97 2.65 8.15 -2.19
CA ALA A 97 1.75 8.75 -3.17
C ALA A 97 2.29 8.60 -4.60
N THR A 98 3.59 8.79 -4.82
CA THR A 98 4.24 8.55 -6.11
C THR A 98 4.14 7.08 -6.53
N LEU A 99 4.36 6.14 -5.61
CA LEU A 99 4.19 4.71 -5.88
C LEU A 99 2.74 4.36 -6.24
N LEU A 100 1.77 4.89 -5.50
CA LEU A 100 0.33 4.75 -5.79
C LEU A 100 -0.01 5.29 -7.18
N TYR A 101 0.49 6.48 -7.51
CA TYR A 101 0.31 7.08 -8.82
C TYR A 101 0.85 6.18 -9.93
N PHE A 102 2.09 5.69 -9.82
CA PHE A 102 2.65 4.77 -10.82
C PHE A 102 1.85 3.47 -10.93
N ASN A 103 1.39 2.93 -9.81
CA ASN A 103 0.58 1.72 -9.79
C ASN A 103 -0.75 1.92 -10.53
N PHE A 104 -1.38 3.08 -10.34
CA PHE A 104 -2.60 3.47 -11.05
C PHE A 104 -2.35 3.71 -12.54
N SER A 105 -1.26 4.40 -12.90
CA SER A 105 -0.88 4.61 -14.30
C SER A 105 -0.62 3.29 -15.04
N LEU A 106 0.01 2.32 -14.39
CA LEU A 106 0.19 0.97 -14.92
C LEU A 106 -1.14 0.26 -15.17
N LEU A 107 -2.08 0.36 -14.23
CA LEU A 107 -3.40 -0.20 -14.42
C LEU A 107 -4.12 0.45 -15.62
N GLN A 108 -4.05 1.78 -15.75
CA GLN A 108 -4.62 2.48 -16.90
C GLN A 108 -3.97 2.05 -18.21
N PHE A 109 -2.65 1.90 -18.23
CA PHE A 109 -1.93 1.41 -19.41
C PHE A 109 -2.42 0.02 -19.83
N VAL A 110 -2.56 -0.90 -18.88
CA VAL A 110 -3.07 -2.26 -19.12
C VAL A 110 -4.52 -2.22 -19.62
N LEU A 111 -5.38 -1.40 -19.01
CA LEU A 111 -6.77 -1.21 -19.46
C LEU A 111 -6.85 -0.68 -20.90
N GLN A 112 -6.01 0.30 -21.25
CA GLN A 112 -5.93 0.83 -22.61
C GLN A 112 -5.40 -0.20 -23.61
N ALA A 113 -4.40 -0.98 -23.22
CA ALA A 113 -3.80 -2.01 -24.08
C ALA A 113 -4.73 -3.18 -24.39
N ILE A 114 -5.75 -3.43 -23.56
CA ILE A 114 -6.71 -4.53 -23.75
C ILE A 114 -8.09 -4.03 -24.23
N GLY A 115 -8.39 -2.74 -24.05
CA GLY A 115 -9.60 -2.09 -24.57
C GLY A 115 -9.55 -1.74 -26.07
N GLN A 116 -8.39 -1.95 -26.72
CA GLN A 116 -8.24 -1.97 -28.18
C GLN A 116 -8.23 -3.41 -28.69
#